data_AF-A0A448X2X5-F1
#
_entry.id   AF-A0A448X2X5-F1
#
_cell.length_a   1.000
_cell.length_b   1.000
_cell.length_c   1.000
_cell.angle_alpha   90.00
_cell.angle_beta   90.00
_cell.angle_gamma   90.00
#
_symmetry.space_group_name_H-M   'P 1'
#
loop_
_entity.id
_entity.type
_entity.pdbx_description
1 polymer ?
#
loop_
_entity_poly.entity_id
_entity_poly.type
_entity_poly.pdbx_seq_one_letter_code
_entity_poly.pdbx_strand_id
1 'polypeptide(L)'
;MLFPLLWQLQGNLDPCALYASDEDLDGMVETMLNRFGVHRYIANLGHGIYPDTDPDKVMRFVNSVHRVSRVLLANSRQQEK
;
A
#
# COMPACT_ATOMS: atom_id res chain seq x y z
N MET A 1 9.57 10.13 -26.07
CA MET A 1 9.95 10.22 -24.64
C MET A 1 9.49 8.92 -23.97
N LEU A 2 10.37 7.91 -23.87
CA LEU A 2 10.04 6.59 -23.32
C LEU A 2 10.31 6.57 -21.81
N PHE A 3 9.37 7.07 -21.02
CA PHE A 3 9.25 6.76 -19.59
C PHE A 3 7.77 6.66 -19.26
N PRO A 4 7.28 5.48 -18.81
CA PRO A 4 7.42 5.10 -17.39
C PRO A 4 7.72 3.61 -17.09
N LEU A 5 7.85 2.73 -18.10
CA LEU A 5 7.82 1.27 -17.90
C LEU A 5 9.06 0.67 -17.18
N LEU A 6 10.13 1.45 -17.01
CA LEU A 6 11.38 0.98 -16.40
C LEU A 6 11.58 1.41 -14.94
N TRP A 7 10.83 2.40 -14.45
CA TRP A 7 10.95 2.84 -13.05
C TRP A 7 9.99 2.11 -12.12
N GLN A 8 10.39 1.99 -10.86
CA GLN A 8 9.55 1.50 -9.78
C GLN A 8 8.97 2.71 -9.05
N LEU A 9 7.70 2.63 -8.67
CA LEU A 9 7.05 3.66 -7.87
C LEU A 9 7.14 3.29 -6.38
N GLN A 10 7.34 4.30 -5.53
CA GLN A 10 7.29 4.15 -4.07
C GLN A 10 6.34 5.19 -3.47
N GLY A 11 5.61 4.83 -2.41
CA GLY A 11 4.69 5.73 -1.69
C GLY A 11 3.25 5.23 -1.75
N ASN A 12 2.21 6.03 -1.53
CA ASN A 12 2.21 7.45 -1.15
C ASN A 12 1.16 7.73 -0.05
N LEU A 13 0.87 6.75 0.81
CA LEU A 13 -0.16 6.90 1.83
C LEU A 13 0.19 8.04 2.78
N ASP A 14 -0.76 8.94 3.04
CA ASP A 14 -0.56 10.02 4.00
C ASP A 14 -0.25 9.43 5.39
N PRO A 15 0.84 9.83 6.08
CA PRO A 15 1.11 9.39 7.44
C PRO A 15 -0.05 9.64 8.41
N CYS A 16 -0.87 10.67 8.16
CA CYS A 16 -2.06 10.95 8.97
C CYS A 16 -3.07 9.79 8.95
N ALA A 17 -3.04 8.92 7.93
CA ALA A 17 -3.88 7.73 7.86
C ALA A 17 -3.64 6.77 9.03
N LEU A 18 -2.44 6.79 9.64
CA LEU A 18 -2.13 5.94 10.79
C LEU A 18 -2.91 6.32 12.06
N TYR A 19 -3.54 7.50 12.11
CA TYR A 19 -4.43 7.88 13.21
C TYR A 19 -5.89 7.47 12.99
N ALA A 20 -6.23 6.96 11.80
CA ALA A 20 -7.59 6.54 11.49
C ALA A 20 -7.99 5.29 12.28
N SER A 21 -9.28 4.93 12.20
CA SER A 21 -9.72 3.63 12.68
C SER A 21 -9.01 2.50 11.93
N ASP A 22 -8.95 1.32 12.52
CA ASP A 22 -8.33 0.15 11.90
C ASP A 22 -8.99 -0.23 10.57
N GLU A 23 -10.32 -0.10 10.50
CA GLU A 23 -11.12 -0.37 9.32
C GLU A 23 -10.84 0.65 8.21
N ASP A 24 -10.78 1.94 8.57
CA ASP A 24 -10.46 3.00 7.62
C ASP A 24 -9.05 2.86 7.07
N LEU A 25 -8.06 2.55 7.93
CA LEU A 25 -6.68 2.34 7.52
C LEU A 25 -6.58 1.17 6.52
N ASP A 26 -7.26 0.06 6.79
CA ASP A 26 -7.32 -1.07 5.88
C ASP A 26 -7.97 -0.71 4.54
N GLY A 27 -9.09 0.03 4.57
CA GLY A 27 -9.77 0.52 3.37
C GLY A 27 -8.92 1.47 2.53
N MET A 28 -8.14 2.34 3.18
CA MET A 28 -7.18 3.23 2.51
C MET A 28 -6.04 2.44 1.85
N VAL A 29 -5.49 1.44 2.53
CA VAL A 29 -4.46 0.55 1.97
C VAL A 29 -5.00 -0.22 0.76
N GLU A 30 -6.22 -0.74 0.86
CA GLU A 30 -6.89 -1.42 -0.24
C GLU A 30 -7.09 -0.50 -1.43
N THR A 31 -7.55 0.72 -1.20
CA THR A 31 -7.72 1.72 -2.25
C THR A 31 -6.38 2.06 -2.91
N MET A 32 -5.33 2.26 -2.12
CA MET A 32 -3.99 2.57 -2.61
C MET A 32 -3.43 1.46 -3.52
N LEU A 33 -3.47 0.21 -3.06
CA LEU A 33 -2.94 -0.94 -3.81
C LEU A 33 -3.76 -1.24 -5.07
N ASN A 34 -5.09 -1.05 -5.04
CA ASN A 34 -5.92 -1.22 -6.24
C ASN A 34 -5.62 -0.14 -7.30
N ARG A 35 -5.24 1.08 -6.88
CA ARG A 35 -4.93 2.18 -7.81
C ARG A 35 -3.53 2.07 -8.43
N PHE A 36 -2.51 1.71 -7.64
CA PHE A 36 -1.15 1.55 -8.15
C PHE A 36 -0.91 0.18 -8.79
N GLY A 37 -1.64 -0.83 -8.35
CA GLY A 37 -1.36 -2.22 -8.67
C GLY A 37 -0.19 -2.79 -7.87
N VAL A 38 0.18 -4.02 -8.19
CA VAL A 38 1.21 -4.80 -7.47
C VAL A 38 2.51 -4.97 -8.26
N HIS A 39 2.56 -4.50 -9.51
CA HIS A 39 3.74 -4.60 -10.35
C HIS A 39 4.54 -3.30 -10.28
N ARG A 40 5.85 -3.42 -10.02
CA ARG A 40 6.79 -2.26 -9.97
C ARG A 40 6.38 -1.19 -8.96
N TYR A 41 5.81 -1.61 -7.84
CA TYR A 41 5.34 -0.73 -6.79
C TYR A 41 5.83 -1.18 -5.42
N ILE A 42 6.39 -0.24 -4.66
CA ILE A 42 6.83 -0.40 -3.28
C ILE A 42 5.92 0.44 -2.40
N ALA A 43 5.00 -0.20 -1.68
CA ALA A 43 4.12 0.50 -0.76
C ALA A 43 4.94 1.20 0.32
N ASN A 44 4.67 2.48 0.53
CA ASN A 44 5.28 3.28 1.59
C ASN A 44 4.35 4.44 1.94
N LEU A 45 4.62 5.11 3.06
CA LEU A 45 4.01 6.39 3.35
C LEU A 45 4.56 7.48 2.41
N GLY A 46 3.83 8.57 2.27
CA GLY A 46 4.24 9.75 1.51
C GLY A 46 5.26 10.62 2.24
N HIS A 47 5.39 10.44 3.56
CA HIS A 47 6.35 11.15 4.41
C HIS A 47 6.75 10.27 5.62
N GLY A 48 7.62 10.79 6.49
CA GLY A 48 8.03 10.09 7.71
C GLY A 48 6.87 9.87 8.68
N ILE A 49 6.98 8.80 9.47
CA ILE A 49 6.08 8.51 10.59
C ILE A 49 6.26 9.58 11.67
N TYR A 50 5.17 10.03 12.28
CA TYR A 50 5.24 10.99 13.37
C TYR A 50 5.63 10.31 14.70
N PRO A 51 6.39 10.98 15.59
CA PRO A 51 6.90 10.35 16.81
C PRO A 51 5.84 9.82 17.79
N ASP A 52 4.64 10.37 17.73
CA ASP A 52 3.47 10.05 18.55
C ASP A 52 2.55 8.99 17.90
N THR A 53 2.89 8.50 16.72
CA THR A 53 2.14 7.43 16.06
C THR A 53 2.23 6.14 16.87
N ASP A 54 1.09 5.50 17.11
CA ASP A 54 1.02 4.18 17.75
C ASP A 54 1.73 3.12 16.88
N PRO A 55 2.76 2.42 17.40
CA PRO A 55 3.44 1.34 16.69
C PRO A 55 2.50 0.24 16.16
N ASP A 56 1.38 -0.01 16.86
CA ASP A 56 0.40 -1.02 16.43
C ASP A 56 -0.29 -0.62 15.12
N LYS A 57 -0.46 0.69 14.88
CA LYS A 57 -0.98 1.22 13.61
C LYS A 57 -0.01 1.01 12.46
N VAL A 58 1.29 1.18 12.72
CA VAL A 58 2.33 0.89 11.72
C VAL A 58 2.34 -0.60 11.39
N MET A 59 2.25 -1.46 12.40
CA MET A 59 2.14 -2.91 12.22
C MET A 59 0.89 -3.28 11.41
N ARG A 60 -0.24 -2.66 11.71
CA ARG A 60 -1.50 -2.85 10.97
C ARG A 60 -1.35 -2.47 9.50
N PHE A 61 -0.77 -1.31 9.21
CA PHE A 61 -0.47 -0.88 7.83
C PHE A 61 0.35 -1.93 7.07
N VAL A 62 1.47 -2.38 7.63
CA VAL A 62 2.34 -3.40 7.01
C VAL A 62 1.59 -4.71 6.76
N ASN A 63 0.84 -5.18 7.75
CA ASN A 63 0.06 -6.42 7.64
C ASN A 63 -1.04 -6.31 6.57
N SER A 64 -1.70 -5.16 6.50
CA SER A 64 -2.74 -4.87 5.50
C SER A 64 -2.16 -4.86 4.09
N VAL A 65 -1.02 -4.19 3.88
CA VAL A 65 -0.29 -4.18 2.60
C VAL A 65 0.05 -5.60 2.16
N HIS A 66 0.61 -6.42 3.05
CA HIS A 66 0.94 -7.81 2.76
C HIS A 66 -0.29 -8.67 2.44
N ARG A 67 -1.39 -8.49 3.18
CA ARG A 67 -2.64 -9.23 2.95
C ARG A 67 -3.23 -8.90 1.58
N VAL A 68 -3.41 -7.61 1.29
CA VAL A 68 -4.07 -7.14 0.07
C VAL A 68 -3.23 -7.44 -1.17
N SER A 69 -1.92 -7.18 -1.12
CA SER A 69 -1.02 -7.46 -2.25
C SER A 69 -1.01 -8.94 -2.63
N ARG A 70 -1.06 -9.86 -1.66
CA ARG A 70 -1.16 -11.32 -1.93
C ARG A 70 -2.45 -11.67 -2.68
N VAL A 71 -3.58 -11.08 -2.30
CA VAL A 71 -4.86 -11.28 -2.99
C VAL A 71 -4.79 -10.77 -4.43
N LEU A 72 -4.29 -9.55 -4.63
CA LEU A 72 -4.15 -8.96 -5.97
C LEU A 72 -3.21 -9.78 -6.87
N LEU A 73 -2.09 -10.27 -6.33
CA LEU A 73 -1.15 -11.15 -7.04
C LEU A 73 -1.75 -12.53 -7.36
N ALA A 74 -2.62 -13.06 -6.51
CA ALA A 74 -3.33 -14.30 -6.80
C ALA A 74 -4.33 -14.12 -7.94
N ASN A 75 -5.06 -13.00 -7.94
CA ASN A 75 -6.05 -12.67 -8.96
C ASN A 75 -5.41 -12.41 -10.34
N SER A 76 -4.26 -11.73 -10.39
CA SER A 76 -3.57 -11.47 -11.67
C SER A 76 -3.08 -12.76 -12.34
N ARG A 77 -2.58 -13.72 -11.56
CA ARG A 77 -2.15 -15.04 -12.08
C ARG A 77 -3.29 -15.94 -12.58
N GLN A 78 -4.52 -15.71 -12.12
CA GLN A 78 -5.69 -16.45 -12.60
C GLN A 78 -6.21 -15.94 -13.94
N GLN A 79 -6.01 -14.65 -14.26
CA GLN A 79 -6.44 -14.05 -15.52
C GLN A 79 -5.53 -14.41 -16.70
N GLU A 80 -4.31 -14.87 -16.43
CA GLU A 80 -3.34 -15.32 -17.45
C GLU A 80 -3.52 -16.79 -17.87
N LYS A 81 -4.43 -17.53 -17.22
CA LYS A 81 -4.76 -18.93 -17.52
C LYS A 81 -6.10 -19.05 -18.21
#